data_AF-A0A534BBI5-F1
#
_entry.id   AF-A0A534BBI5-F1
#
_cell.length_a   1.000
_cell.length_b   1.000
_cell.length_c   1.000
_cell.angle_alpha   90.00
_cell.angle_beta   90.00
_cell.angle_gamma   90.00
#
_symmetry.space_group_name_H-M   'P 1'
#
loop_
_entity.id
_entity.type
_entity.pdbx_description
1 polymer ?
#
loop_
_entity_poly.entity_id
_entity_poly.type
_entity_poly.pdbx_seq_one_letter_code
_entity_poly.pdbx_strand_id
1 'polypeptide(L)'
;MRILCCLNRDLASNIALNLLLPSLDGHDVRVGLSDRVGSVNSPTAEAPDRRELRVAEQSLPNEVLFPLIERAGLPDNGGRYRTFAEIERYRGIRVAPLLNPNTPAGLQAVRGF
;
A
#
# COMPACT_ATOMS: atom_id res chain seq x y z
N MET A 1 1.39 12.50 -16.97
CA MET A 1 0.55 13.23 -15.99
C MET A 1 1.05 12.93 -14.58
N ARG A 2 0.63 13.70 -13.56
CA ARG A 2 0.88 13.35 -12.15
C ARG A 2 -0.29 12.51 -11.63
N ILE A 3 -0.03 11.31 -11.13
CA ILE A 3 -1.03 10.35 -10.66
C ILE A 3 -0.71 9.91 -9.23
N LEU A 4 -1.63 10.18 -8.30
CA LEU A 4 -1.52 9.72 -6.92
C LEU A 4 -2.42 8.50 -6.73
N CYS A 5 -1.82 7.33 -6.53
CA CYS A 5 -2.54 6.11 -6.19
C CYS A 5 -2.79 6.07 -4.67
N CYS A 6 -4.01 6.36 -4.25
CA CYS A 6 -4.44 6.24 -2.85
C CYS A 6 -4.98 4.82 -2.62
N LEU A 7 -4.28 4.03 -1.82
CA LEU A 7 -4.56 2.61 -1.61
C LEU A 7 -4.54 2.26 -0.12
N ASN A 8 -5.21 1.17 0.25
CA ASN A 8 -5.02 0.60 1.58
C ASN A 8 -3.68 -0.15 1.64
N ARG A 9 -3.09 -0.22 2.83
CA ARG A 9 -1.92 -1.07 3.08
C ARG A 9 -2.36 -2.53 3.30
N ASP A 10 -2.95 -3.14 2.28
CA ASP A 10 -3.39 -4.54 2.27
C ASP A 10 -2.88 -5.31 1.05
N LEU A 11 -3.03 -6.63 1.08
CA LEU A 11 -2.58 -7.54 0.03
C LEU A 11 -3.32 -7.29 -1.28
N ALA A 12 -4.62 -7.06 -1.24
CA ALA A 12 -5.42 -6.81 -2.45
C ALA A 12 -4.94 -5.56 -3.18
N SER A 13 -4.67 -4.47 -2.43
CA SER A 13 -4.12 -3.22 -2.96
C SER A 13 -2.70 -3.39 -3.49
N ASN A 14 -1.86 -4.22 -2.84
CA ASN A 14 -0.54 -4.53 -3.35
C ASN A 14 -0.61 -5.27 -4.71
N ILE A 15 -1.51 -6.25 -4.84
CA ILE A 15 -1.75 -6.96 -6.11
C ILE A 15 -2.25 -5.98 -7.18
N ALA A 16 -3.25 -5.17 -6.86
CA ALA A 16 -3.80 -4.18 -7.78
C ALA A 16 -2.73 -3.19 -8.27
N LEU A 17 -1.85 -2.72 -7.37
CA LEU A 17 -0.76 -1.82 -7.72
C LEU A 17 0.24 -2.49 -8.67
N ASN A 18 0.62 -3.74 -8.43
CA ASN A 18 1.51 -4.47 -9.34
C ASN A 18 0.93 -4.64 -10.75
N LEU A 19 -0.39 -4.83 -10.85
CA LEU A 19 -1.10 -4.91 -12.12
C LEU A 19 -1.23 -3.55 -12.80
N LEU A 20 -1.43 -2.47 -12.03
CA LEU A 20 -1.69 -1.13 -12.54
C LEU A 20 -0.43 -0.42 -13.03
N LEU A 21 0.68 -0.52 -12.28
CA LEU A 21 1.89 0.26 -12.55
C LEU A 21 2.46 0.11 -13.97
N PRO A 22 2.47 -1.09 -14.60
CA PRO A 22 2.91 -1.22 -15.99
C PRO A 22 2.10 -0.36 -16.97
N SER A 23 0.80 -0.18 -16.73
CA SER A 23 -0.06 0.66 -17.57
C SER A 23 0.10 2.16 -17.32
N LEU A 24 0.82 2.55 -16.26
CA LEU A 24 1.12 3.94 -15.91
C LEU A 24 2.55 4.34 -16.29
N ASP A 25 3.24 3.53 -17.09
CA ASP A 25 4.59 3.84 -17.55
C ASP A 25 4.63 5.17 -18.31
N GLY A 26 5.68 5.96 -18.08
CA GLY A 26 5.79 7.33 -18.59
C GLY A 26 4.92 8.38 -17.86
N HIS A 27 4.29 8.06 -16.73
CA HIS A 27 3.65 9.03 -15.85
C HIS A 27 4.44 9.24 -14.55
N ASP A 28 4.28 10.41 -13.92
CA ASP A 28 4.82 10.68 -12.59
C ASP A 28 3.83 10.11 -11.58
N VAL A 29 4.17 8.96 -10.99
CA VAL A 29 3.31 8.20 -10.09
C VAL A 29 3.85 8.26 -8.67
N ARG A 30 2.96 8.49 -7.70
CA ARG A 30 3.23 8.28 -6.27
C ARG A 30 2.13 7.43 -5.66
N VAL A 31 2.47 6.74 -4.58
CA VAL A 31 1.54 5.88 -3.84
C VAL A 31 1.37 6.42 -2.42
N GLY A 32 0.11 6.63 -2.03
CA GLY A 32 -0.29 6.96 -0.66
C GLY A 32 -0.99 5.76 -0.03
N LEU A 33 -0.50 5.27 1.11
CA LEU A 33 -1.05 4.11 1.82
C LEU A 33 -1.81 4.50 3.09
N SER A 34 -3.04 4.03 3.23
CA SER A 34 -3.82 4.10 4.48
C SER A 34 -3.80 2.78 5.25
N ASP A 35 -3.56 2.83 6.56
CA ASP A 35 -3.52 1.63 7.41
C ASP A 35 -4.90 1.18 7.88
N ARG A 36 -5.88 2.09 8.02
CA ARG A 36 -7.22 1.77 8.53
C ARG A 36 -8.29 2.65 7.90
N VAL A 37 -9.39 2.02 7.51
CA VAL A 37 -10.64 2.70 7.12
C VAL A 37 -11.66 2.41 8.22
N GLY A 38 -12.01 3.42 9.02
CA GLY A 38 -13.00 3.28 10.09
C GLY A 38 -12.50 3.74 11.46
N SER A 39 -13.46 4.19 12.28
CA SER A 39 -13.25 4.79 13.60
C SER A 39 -12.44 3.90 14.55
N VAL A 40 -11.39 4.47 15.13
CA VAL A 40 -10.57 3.90 16.22
C VAL A 40 -11.39 3.77 17.52
N ASN A 41 -12.61 4.32 17.57
CA ASN A 41 -13.41 4.43 18.78
C ASN A 41 -14.27 3.18 19.04
N SER A 42 -13.63 2.00 19.12
CA SER A 42 -14.01 0.89 20.02
C SER A 42 -13.35 -0.42 19.55
N PRO A 43 -12.16 -0.78 20.06
CA PRO A 43 -11.54 -2.08 19.80
C PRO A 43 -12.36 -3.27 20.35
N THR A 44 -13.42 -3.04 21.12
CA THR A 44 -14.32 -4.08 21.65
C THR A 44 -15.49 -4.43 20.73
N ALA A 45 -15.68 -3.75 19.59
CA ALA A 45 -16.85 -3.93 18.71
C ALA A 45 -16.54 -4.57 17.34
N GLU A 46 -15.36 -5.18 17.18
CA GLU A 46 -15.03 -5.86 15.93
C GLU A 46 -15.50 -7.32 15.93
N ALA A 47 -16.45 -7.61 15.02
CA ALA A 47 -16.91 -8.96 14.74
C ALA A 47 -15.72 -9.88 14.39
N PRO A 48 -15.70 -11.13 14.88
CA PRO A 48 -14.62 -12.09 14.64
C PRO A 48 -14.22 -12.21 13.17
N ASP A 49 -15.19 -12.35 12.26
CA ASP A 49 -14.94 -12.51 10.82
C ASP A 49 -14.16 -11.31 10.22
N ARG A 50 -14.48 -10.09 10.67
CA ARG A 50 -13.78 -8.87 10.21
C ARG A 50 -12.33 -8.83 10.72
N ARG A 51 -12.09 -9.36 11.92
CA ARG A 51 -10.75 -9.49 12.49
C ARG A 51 -9.92 -10.51 11.71
N GLU A 52 -10.50 -11.67 11.39
CA GLU A 52 -9.84 -12.70 10.59
C GLU A 52 -9.46 -12.17 9.21
N LEU A 53 -10.38 -11.49 8.53
CA LEU A 53 -10.10 -10.85 7.24
C LEU A 53 -8.97 -9.81 7.35
N ARG A 54 -8.99 -8.93 8.35
CA ARG A 54 -7.87 -7.98 8.55
C ARG A 54 -6.56 -8.72 8.76
N VAL A 55 -6.55 -9.78 9.57
CA VAL A 55 -5.32 -10.55 9.79
C VAL A 55 -4.81 -11.13 8.47
N ALA A 56 -5.68 -11.75 7.68
CA ALA A 56 -5.32 -12.36 6.41
C ALA A 56 -4.85 -11.34 5.36
N GLU A 57 -5.50 -10.18 5.28
CA GLU A 57 -5.26 -9.20 4.20
C GLU A 57 -4.26 -8.09 4.58
N GLN A 58 -4.11 -7.78 5.86
CA GLN A 58 -3.26 -6.68 6.33
C GLN A 58 -2.13 -7.15 7.24
N SER A 59 -2.42 -7.73 8.40
CA SER A 59 -1.36 -8.03 9.38
C SER A 59 -0.41 -9.12 8.88
N LEU A 60 -0.91 -10.27 8.44
CA LEU A 60 -0.06 -11.36 7.96
C LEU A 60 0.82 -10.93 6.77
N PRO A 61 0.29 -10.24 5.74
CA PRO A 61 1.12 -9.75 4.64
C PRO A 61 2.17 -8.73 5.09
N ASN A 62 1.77 -7.67 5.80
CA ASN A 62 2.68 -6.58 6.12
C ASN A 62 3.69 -6.91 7.22
N GLU A 63 3.29 -7.72 8.22
CA GLU A 63 4.13 -8.01 9.39
C GLU A 63 4.98 -9.27 9.20
N VAL A 64 4.57 -10.19 8.33
CA VAL A 64 5.25 -11.49 8.14
C VAL A 64 5.69 -11.69 6.69
N LEU A 65 4.78 -11.71 5.72
CA LEU A 65 5.11 -12.17 4.36
C LEU A 65 6.01 -11.18 3.60
N PHE A 66 5.68 -9.90 3.57
CA PHE A 66 6.45 -8.89 2.86
C PHE A 66 7.87 -8.74 3.41
N PRO A 67 8.11 -8.66 4.74
CA PRO A 67 9.46 -8.67 5.28
C PRO A 67 10.27 -9.91 4.90
N LEU A 68 9.65 -11.10 4.84
CA LEU A 68 10.33 -12.33 4.41
C LEU A 68 10.72 -12.28 2.93
N ILE A 69 9.82 -11.79 2.06
CA ILE A 69 10.08 -11.63 0.62
C ILE A 69 11.21 -10.63 0.39
N GLU A 70 11.15 -9.48 1.07
CA GLU A 70 12.15 -8.41 0.97
C GLU A 70 13.54 -8.89 1.43
N ARG A 71 13.60 -9.66 2.52
CA ARG A 71 14.84 -10.26 3.03
C ARG A 71 15.39 -11.34 2.09
N ALA A 72 14.52 -12.10 1.43
CA ALA A 72 14.95 -13.10 0.47
C ALA A 72 15.65 -12.50 -0.76
N GLY A 73 15.44 -11.20 -1.03
CA GLY A 73 16.16 -10.47 -2.08
C GLY A 73 15.98 -11.09 -3.47
N LEU A 74 14.77 -11.61 -3.75
CA LEU A 74 14.48 -12.32 -4.99
C LEU A 74 14.74 -11.41 -6.21
N PRO A 75 15.31 -11.94 -7.30
CA PRO A 75 15.67 -11.14 -8.46
C PRO A 75 14.46 -10.43 -9.08
N ASP A 76 14.70 -9.24 -9.66
CA ASP A 76 13.70 -8.51 -10.43
C ASP A 76 13.73 -8.93 -11.90
N ASN A 77 13.13 -10.07 -12.21
CA ASN A 77 13.01 -10.60 -13.57
C ASN A 77 11.68 -10.27 -14.26
N GLY A 78 10.88 -9.35 -13.71
CA GLY A 78 9.55 -9.00 -14.22
C GLY A 78 8.46 -10.07 -14.07
N GLY A 79 8.76 -11.27 -13.55
CA GLY A 79 7.82 -12.40 -13.48
C GLY A 79 7.08 -12.60 -12.15
N ARG A 80 7.27 -11.70 -11.18
CA ARG A 80 6.65 -11.81 -9.84
C ARG A 80 6.14 -10.45 -9.38
N TYR A 81 5.10 -10.43 -8.56
CA TYR A 81 4.67 -9.22 -7.86
C TYR A 81 5.72 -8.75 -6.83
N ARG A 82 5.72 -7.45 -6.58
CA ARG A 82 6.62 -6.72 -5.70
C ARG A 82 5.86 -6.25 -4.46
N THR A 83 6.48 -6.31 -3.29
CA THR A 83 5.95 -5.65 -2.10
C THR A 83 5.94 -4.12 -2.28
N PHE A 84 5.27 -3.39 -1.40
CA PHE A 84 5.29 -1.93 -1.43
C PHE A 84 6.72 -1.36 -1.35
N ALA A 85 7.58 -1.92 -0.51
CA ALA A 85 8.97 -1.48 -0.39
C ALA A 85 9.80 -1.85 -1.62
N GLU A 86 9.56 -3.02 -2.21
CA GLU A 86 10.22 -3.43 -3.46
C GLU A 86 9.81 -2.52 -4.63
N ILE A 87 8.54 -2.09 -4.70
CA ILE A 87 8.09 -1.12 -5.70
C ILE A 87 8.88 0.18 -5.57
N GLU A 88 9.01 0.71 -4.35
CA GLU A 88 9.79 1.93 -4.11
C GLU A 88 11.26 1.75 -4.50
N ARG A 89 11.87 0.63 -4.10
CA ARG A 89 13.28 0.33 -4.37
C ARG A 89 13.60 0.13 -5.84
N TYR A 90 12.80 -0.66 -6.56
CA TYR A 90 13.14 -1.11 -7.91
C TYR A 90 12.53 -0.26 -9.02
N ARG A 91 11.45 0.48 -8.73
CA ARG A 91 10.75 1.31 -9.73
C ARG A 91 10.95 2.81 -9.48
N GLY A 92 11.58 3.21 -8.38
CA GLY A 92 11.77 4.63 -8.03
C GLY A 92 10.45 5.37 -7.75
N ILE A 93 9.36 4.63 -7.51
CA ILE A 93 8.03 5.16 -7.24
C ILE A 93 7.92 5.39 -5.74
N ARG A 94 7.75 6.63 -5.31
CA ARG A 94 7.62 6.94 -3.88
C ARG A 94 6.36 6.28 -3.30
N VAL A 95 6.53 5.53 -2.22
CA VAL A 95 5.44 4.92 -1.46
C VAL A 95 5.45 5.48 -0.04
N ALA A 96 4.39 6.20 0.35
CA ALA A 96 4.35 6.89 1.64
C ALA A 96 3.01 6.70 2.36
N PRO A 97 2.97 6.80 3.71
CA PRO A 97 1.70 6.84 4.43
C PRO A 97 0.85 8.06 4.03
N LEU A 98 -0.45 7.85 3.85
CA LEU A 98 -1.48 8.88 3.65
C LEU A 98 -2.72 8.53 4.48
N LEU A 99 -2.61 8.72 5.80
CA LEU A 99 -3.61 8.22 6.76
C LEU A 99 -4.92 8.99 6.71
N ASN A 100 -4.87 10.31 6.56
CA ASN A 100 -6.04 11.19 6.65
C ASN A 100 -6.07 12.18 5.48
N PRO A 101 -6.32 11.72 4.24
CA PRO A 101 -6.23 12.56 3.04
C PRO A 101 -7.21 13.74 3.07
N ASN A 102 -8.34 13.61 3.76
CA ASN A 102 -9.39 14.63 3.83
C ASN A 102 -9.17 15.69 4.92
N THR A 103 -8.08 15.60 5.69
CA THR A 103 -7.70 16.67 6.65
C THR A 103 -6.96 17.79 5.93
N PRO A 104 -6.89 19.02 6.48
CA PRO A 104 -6.08 20.09 5.89
C PRO A 104 -4.63 19.68 5.61
N ALA A 105 -4.00 18.94 6.53
CA ALA A 105 -2.65 18.42 6.35
C ALA A 105 -2.57 17.36 5.24
N GLY A 106 -3.55 16.45 5.16
CA GLY A 106 -3.65 15.47 4.07
C GLY A 106 -3.81 16.13 2.70
N LEU A 107 -4.69 17.12 2.58
CA LEU A 107 -4.89 17.89 1.36
C LEU A 107 -3.62 18.66 0.96
N GLN A 108 -2.86 19.19 1.93
CA GLN A 108 -1.58 19.82 1.65
C GLN A 108 -0.56 18.81 1.12
N ALA A 109 -0.50 17.60 1.68
CA ALA A 109 0.36 16.53 1.18
C ALA A 109 -0.01 16.12 -0.26
N VAL A 110 -1.30 16.02 -0.56
CA VAL A 110 -1.81 15.73 -1.92
C VAL A 110 -1.49 16.87 -2.90
N ARG A 111 -1.58 18.13 -2.48
CA ARG A 111 -1.22 19.30 -3.34
C ARG A 111 0.29 19.44 -3.57
N GLY A 112 1.10 18.94 -2.65
CA GLY A 112 2.58 18.91 -2.76
C GLY A 112 3.10 17.77 -3.63
N PHE A 113 2.19 16.93 -4.13
CA PHE A 113 2.46 16.02 -5.23
C PHE A 113 2.26 16.76 -6.56
#